data_AF-A0A386C7X4-F1
#
_entry.id   AF-A0A386C7X4-F1
#
_cell.length_a   1.000
_cell.length_b   1.000
_cell.length_c   1.000
_cell.angle_alpha   90.00
_cell.angle_beta   90.00
_cell.angle_gamma   90.00
#
_symmetry.space_group_name_H-M   'P 1'
#
loop_
_entity.id
_entity.type
_entity.pdbx_description
1 polymer ?
#
loop_
_entity_poly.entity_id
_entity_poly.type
_entity_poly.pdbx_seq_one_letter_code
_entity_poly.pdbx_strand_id
1 'polypeptide(L)'
;KEIECPVVAVSQLNRGPEQRTDKRPQLSDLRESGSIEQDADVVILLHREDYYDRESPRAGEADFIVAKHRNGPTDTVTVAAQLHFSRFVDMAVN
;
A
#
# COMPACT_ATOMS: atom_id res chain seq x y z
N LYS A 1 -18.53 -7.29 14.05
CA LYS A 1 -17.79 -8.58 14.11
C LYS A 1 -18.79 -9.75 14.12
N GLU A 2 -19.64 -9.86 13.10
CA GLU A 2 -20.68 -10.92 13.03
C GLU A 2 -20.47 -11.88 11.85
N ILE A 3 -19.37 -11.73 11.11
CA ILE A 3 -19.02 -12.59 9.98
C ILE A 3 -17.62 -13.15 10.25
N GLU A 4 -17.51 -14.48 10.33
CA GLU A 4 -16.25 -15.20 10.53
C GLU A 4 -15.44 -15.30 9.23
N CYS A 5 -15.29 -14.18 8.52
CA CYS A 5 -14.51 -14.14 7.29
C CYS A 5 -13.59 -12.89 7.26
N PRO A 6 -12.45 -12.97 6.56
CA PRO A 6 -11.64 -11.79 6.30
C PRO A 6 -12.42 -10.78 5.46
N VAL A 7 -12.54 -9.55 5.94
CA VAL A 7 -13.15 -8.44 5.20
C VAL A 7 -12.03 -7.58 4.62
N VAL A 8 -12.02 -7.44 3.30
CA VAL A 8 -11.12 -6.53 2.59
C VAL A 8 -11.92 -5.31 2.15
N ALA A 9 -11.52 -4.14 2.63
CA ALA A 9 -12.04 -2.85 2.19
C ALA A 9 -10.94 -2.07 1.47
N VAL A 10 -11.32 -1.30 0.46
CA VAL A 10 -10.42 -0.40 -0.27
C VAL A 10 -10.77 1.02 0.12
N SER A 11 -9.76 1.82 0.50
CA SER A 11 -9.92 3.25 0.74
C SER A 11 -8.98 4.04 -0.15
N GLN A 12 -9.41 5.24 -0.52
CA GLN A 12 -8.56 6.23 -1.17
C GLN A 12 -7.82 7.03 -0.10
N LEU A 13 -6.59 7.42 -0.39
CA LEU A 13 -5.80 8.29 0.48
C LEU A 13 -6.07 9.75 0.16
N ASN A 14 -5.84 10.61 1.15
CA ASN A 14 -5.73 12.04 0.92
C ASN A 14 -4.59 12.34 -0.06
N ARG A 15 -4.62 13.50 -0.74
CA ARG A 15 -3.53 13.94 -1.63
C ARG A 15 -2.27 14.43 -0.89
N GLY A 16 -2.24 14.28 0.44
CA GLY A 16 -1.10 14.65 1.29
C GLY A 16 0.24 14.02 0.87
N PRO A 17 0.32 12.72 0.53
CA PRO A 17 1.55 12.09 0.03
C PRO A 17 2.11 12.79 -1.21
N GLU A 18 1.27 13.26 -2.13
CA GLU A 18 1.71 13.87 -3.39
C GLU A 18 2.48 15.18 -3.19
N GLN A 19 2.25 15.86 -2.06
CA GLN A 19 2.88 17.13 -1.71
C GLN A 19 4.18 16.95 -0.91
N ARG A 20 4.47 15.74 -0.41
CA ARG A 20 5.70 15.45 0.33
C ARG A 20 6.84 15.17 -0.63
N THR A 21 8.07 15.47 -0.18
CA THR A 21 9.30 15.06 -0.87
C THR A 21 9.35 13.53 -0.99
N ASP A 22 9.05 12.84 0.11
CA ASP A 22 8.84 11.40 0.13
C ASP A 22 7.34 11.13 -0.11
N LYS A 23 7.01 10.80 -1.37
CA LYS A 23 5.64 10.54 -1.85
C LYS A 23 5.07 9.21 -1.35
N ARG A 24 5.78 8.53 -0.46
CA ARG A 24 5.35 7.29 0.15
C ARG A 24 4.15 7.53 1.08
N PRO A 25 3.08 6.75 0.96
CA PRO A 25 1.90 6.87 1.80
C PRO A 25 2.18 6.39 3.22
N GLN A 26 1.47 6.98 4.19
CA GLN A 26 1.58 6.72 5.61
C GLN A 26 0.17 6.54 6.20
N LEU A 27 0.09 5.95 7.39
CA LEU A 27 -1.19 5.68 8.04
C LEU A 27 -2.02 6.94 8.27
N SER A 28 -1.36 8.06 8.56
CA SER A 28 -2.00 9.38 8.74
C SER A 28 -2.68 9.91 7.48
N ASP A 29 -2.38 9.37 6.29
CA ASP A 29 -3.04 9.74 5.05
C ASP A 29 -4.44 9.10 4.90
N LEU A 30 -4.81 8.18 5.81
CA LEU A 30 -6.17 7.62 5.97
C LEU A 30 -7.04 8.44 6.92
N ARG A 31 -6.56 9.57 7.46
CA ARG A 31 -7.24 10.30 8.54
C ARG A 31 -8.65 10.79 8.18
N GLU A 32 -8.96 11.00 6.91
CA GLU A 32 -10.31 11.36 6.44
C GLU A 32 -11.23 10.13 6.25
N SER A 33 -10.71 8.92 6.35
CA SER A 33 -11.46 7.65 6.25
C SER A 33 -12.22 7.30 7.55
N GLY A 34 -12.37 8.25 8.48
CA GLY A 34 -13.09 8.05 9.74
C GLY A 34 -12.39 7.06 10.66
N SER A 35 -13.10 6.01 11.10
CA SER A 35 -12.59 5.02 12.07
C SER A 35 -11.74 3.92 11.43
N ILE A 36 -11.58 3.87 10.09
CA ILE A 36 -10.89 2.77 9.40
C ILE A 36 -9.46 2.57 9.92
N GLU A 37 -8.71 3.66 10.12
CA GLU A 37 -7.36 3.60 10.68
C GLU A 37 -7.34 2.88 12.04
N GLN A 38 -8.35 3.13 12.87
CA GLN A 38 -8.44 2.54 14.21
C GLN A 38 -8.96 1.11 14.13
N ASP A 39 -10.01 0.86 13.37
CA ASP A 39 -10.74 -0.42 13.36
C ASP A 39 -10.02 -1.53 12.60
N ALA A 40 -9.24 -1.20 11.57
CA ALA A 40 -8.53 -2.20 10.77
C ALA A 40 -7.54 -3.01 11.60
N ASP A 41 -7.51 -4.33 11.39
CA ASP A 41 -6.49 -5.21 11.97
C ASP A 41 -5.16 -5.12 11.19
N VAL A 42 -5.27 -5.02 9.87
CA VAL A 42 -4.14 -4.85 8.94
C VAL A 42 -4.44 -3.71 7.99
N VAL A 43 -3.46 -2.83 7.77
CA VAL A 43 -3.52 -1.77 6.75
C VAL A 43 -2.36 -1.96 5.80
N ILE A 44 -2.68 -2.13 4.52
CA ILE A 44 -1.69 -2.23 3.43
C ILE A 44 -1.83 -0.99 2.55
N LEU A 45 -0.75 -0.23 2.44
CA LEU A 45 -0.66 0.94 1.57
C LEU A 45 0.12 0.57 0.32
N LEU A 46 -0.36 1.01 -0.85
CA LEU A 46 0.30 0.74 -2.12
C LEU A 46 1.11 1.96 -2.56
N HIS A 47 2.36 1.72 -2.97
CA HIS A 47 3.21 2.75 -3.54
C HIS A 47 3.88 2.27 -4.82
N ARG A 48 3.92 3.14 -5.82
CA ARG A 48 4.62 2.92 -7.09
C ARG A 48 5.48 4.13 -7.37
N GLU A 49 6.79 3.96 -7.35
CA GLU A 49 7.72 5.07 -7.56
C GLU A 49 7.65 5.57 -9.00
N ASP A 50 7.54 4.65 -9.96
CA ASP A 50 7.45 4.90 -11.40
C ASP A 50 6.19 5.66 -11.84
N TYR A 51 5.17 5.72 -10.98
CA TYR A 51 4.00 6.58 -11.16
C TYR A 51 4.34 8.06 -10.96
N TYR A 52 5.28 8.37 -10.07
CA TYR A 52 5.68 9.73 -9.72
C TYR A 52 6.94 10.19 -10.42
N ASP A 53 7.85 9.28 -10.73
CA ASP A 53 9.09 9.51 -11.48
C ASP A 53 9.21 8.48 -12.60
N ARG A 54 8.98 8.90 -13.84
CA ARG A 54 9.03 8.02 -15.02
C ARG A 54 10.42 7.49 -15.33
N GLU A 55 11.46 8.12 -14.80
CA GLU A 55 12.85 7.69 -14.97
C GLU A 55 13.35 6.85 -13.78
N SER A 56 12.46 6.54 -12.82
CA SER A 56 12.81 5.73 -11.66
C SER A 56 13.43 4.40 -12.09
N PRO A 57 14.56 3.99 -11.48
CA PRO A 57 15.18 2.69 -11.75
C PRO A 57 14.28 1.51 -11.31
N ARG A 58 13.23 1.79 -10.52
CA ARG A 58 12.25 0.81 -10.02
C ARG A 58 11.02 0.71 -10.93
N ALA A 59 11.18 1.02 -12.22
CA ALA A 59 10.12 0.91 -13.21
C ALA A 59 9.50 -0.49 -13.22
N GLY A 60 8.17 -0.56 -13.08
CA GLY A 60 7.47 -1.84 -12.99
C GLY A 60 7.51 -2.51 -11.61
N GLU A 61 8.01 -1.85 -10.56
CA GLU A 61 7.87 -2.32 -9.18
C GLU A 61 6.69 -1.66 -8.47
N ALA A 62 6.13 -2.36 -7.49
CA ALA A 62 5.18 -1.80 -6.53
C ALA A 62 5.50 -2.28 -5.11
N ASP A 63 5.37 -1.37 -4.15
CA ASP A 63 5.54 -1.66 -2.73
C ASP A 63 4.18 -1.83 -2.07
N PHE A 64 3.99 -2.99 -1.44
CA PHE A 64 2.89 -3.29 -0.53
C PHE A 64 3.40 -3.04 0.89
N ILE A 65 3.07 -1.88 1.44
CA ILE A 65 3.54 -1.42 2.74
C ILE A 65 2.53 -1.85 3.80
N VAL A 66 2.86 -2.87 4.59
CA VAL A 66 2.06 -3.27 5.76
C VAL A 66 2.27 -2.24 6.86
N ALA A 67 1.51 -1.14 6.80
CA ALA A 67 1.65 0.02 7.69
C ALA A 67 1.06 -0.22 9.09
N LYS A 68 0.14 -1.18 9.22
CA LYS A 68 -0.42 -1.63 10.49
C LYS A 68 -0.65 -3.13 10.44
N HIS A 69 -0.31 -3.82 11.52
CA HIS A 69 -0.63 -5.22 11.73
C HIS A 69 -0.80 -5.47 13.23
N ARG A 70 -2.05 -5.66 13.70
CA ARG A 70 -2.33 -5.81 15.14
C ARG A 70 -1.69 -7.06 15.76
N ASN A 71 -1.51 -8.12 14.97
CA ASN A 71 -1.10 -9.44 15.43
C ASN A 71 0.23 -9.91 14.81
N GLY A 72 1.04 -9.01 14.26
CA GLY A 72 2.29 -9.39 13.61
C GLY A 72 3.13 -8.19 13.18
N PRO A 73 4.24 -8.43 12.48
CA PRO A 73 5.14 -7.37 12.06
C PRO A 73 4.55 -6.53 10.93
N THR A 74 4.99 -5.28 10.87
CA THR A 74 4.92 -4.41 9.71
C THR A 74 6.15 -4.64 8.83
N ASP A 75 5.97 -4.63 7.52
CA ASP A 75 7.06 -4.76 6.56
C ASP A 75 6.68 -4.12 5.22
N THR A 76 7.64 -3.98 4.31
CA THR A 76 7.39 -3.59 2.92
C THR A 76 7.70 -4.76 2.01
N VAL A 77 6.67 -5.23 1.30
CA VAL A 77 6.81 -6.30 0.32
C VAL A 77 6.85 -5.66 -1.07
N THR A 78 8.02 -5.69 -1.71
CA THR A 78 8.19 -5.24 -3.10
C THR A 78 7.82 -6.36 -4.06
N VAL A 79 7.02 -6.06 -5.08
CA VAL A 79 6.55 -6.99 -6.10
C VAL A 79 6.74 -6.40 -7.50
N ALA A 80 6.78 -7.26 -8.52
CA ALA A 80 6.74 -6.81 -9.90
C ALA A 80 5.28 -6.54 -10.34
N ALA A 81 5.02 -5.31 -10.78
CA ALA A 81 3.73 -4.80 -11.20
C ALA A 81 3.55 -4.90 -12.73
N GLN A 82 2.85 -5.94 -13.18
CA GLN A 82 2.53 -6.18 -14.59
C GLN A 82 1.11 -5.67 -14.89
N LEU A 83 0.92 -4.35 -14.80
CA LEU A 83 -0.41 -3.74 -14.77
C LEU A 83 -1.20 -3.87 -16.08
N HIS A 84 -0.53 -4.06 -17.22
CA HIS A 84 -1.19 -4.39 -18.49
C HIS A 84 -1.89 -5.76 -18.47
N PHE A 85 -1.55 -6.62 -17.50
CA PHE A 85 -2.25 -7.86 -17.19
C PHE A 85 -3.05 -7.79 -15.88
N SER A 86 -3.16 -6.61 -15.25
CA SER A 86 -3.76 -6.43 -13.92
C SER A 86 -3.19 -7.40 -12.88
N ARG A 87 -1.89 -7.66 -12.93
CA ARG A 87 -1.22 -8.70 -12.13
C ARG A 87 -0.02 -8.14 -11.37
N PHE A 88 0.15 -8.65 -10.15
CA PHE A 88 1.39 -8.54 -9.38
C PHE A 88 2.01 -9.93 -9.26
N VAL A 89 3.34 -10.02 -9.35
CA VAL A 89 4.09 -11.28 -9.18
C VAL A 89 5.24 -11.06 -8.22
N ASP A 90 5.65 -12.13 -7.54
CA ASP A 90 6.82 -12.10 -6.65
C ASP A 90 8.05 -11.61 -7.42
N MET A 91 8.89 -10.83 -6.73
CA MET A 91 10.21 -10.51 -7.27
C MET A 91 11.00 -11.80 -7.45
N ALA A 92 11.76 -11.90 -8.53
CA ALA A 92 12.62 -13.05 -8.75
C ALA A 92 13.58 -13.20 -7.56
N VAL A 93 13.53 -14.37 -6.91
CA VAL A 93 14.49 -14.71 -5.87
C VAL A 93 15.80 -15.04 -6.57
N ASN A 94 16.84 -14.24 -6.34
CA ASN A 94 18.20 -14.58 -6.77
C ASN A 94 18.76 -15.73 -5.92
#